data_AF-A0A3D9XIW2-F1
#
_entry.id   AF-A0A3D9XIW2-F1
#
_cell.length_a   1.000
_cell.length_b   1.000
_cell.length_c   1.000
_cell.angle_alpha   90.00
_cell.angle_beta   90.00
_cell.angle_gamma   90.00
#
_symmetry.space_group_name_H-M   'P 1'
#
loop_
_entity.id
_entity.type
_entity.pdbx_description
1 polymer ?
#
loop_
_entity_poly.entity_id
_entity_poly.type
_entity_poly.pdbx_seq_one_letter_code
_entity_poly.pdbx_strand_id
1 'polypeptide(L)' 'MKFKETAEDLAVKDRLWDATERELEHFARLYAEGHVAGFRYRDAQKDATSAAKRRGYPKGLVRDLGAVVRKGEWGGGRLG' A
#
# COMPACT_ATOMS: atom_id res chain seq x y z
N MET A 1 14.92 30.29 12.25
CA MET A 1 16.09 29.38 12.16
C MET A 1 15.70 28.24 11.24
N LYS A 2 16.32 28.11 10.05
CA LYS A 2 16.08 26.96 9.13
C LYS A 2 16.95 25.82 9.62
N PHE A 3 16.37 24.75 10.16
CA PHE A 3 17.13 23.54 10.45
C PHE A 3 17.61 22.95 9.12
N LYS A 4 18.93 22.84 8.94
CA LYS A 4 19.50 22.11 7.81
C LYS A 4 19.28 20.63 8.08
N GLU A 5 18.44 20.03 7.26
CA GLU A 5 18.21 18.59 7.25
C GLU A 5 19.55 17.87 7.00
N THR A 6 19.85 16.87 7.84
CA THR A 6 21.10 16.12 7.75
C THR A 6 20.97 14.94 6.78
N ALA A 7 22.10 14.37 6.36
CA ALA A 7 22.08 13.15 5.54
C ALA A 7 21.41 11.96 6.26
N GLU A 8 21.51 11.91 7.59
CA GLU A 8 20.86 10.90 8.42
C GLU A 8 19.33 11.09 8.44
N ASP A 9 18.86 12.34 8.51
CA ASP A 9 17.43 12.66 8.43
C ASP A 9 16.84 12.20 7.09
N LEU A 10 17.57 12.43 5.98
CA LEU A 10 17.18 11.97 4.65
C LEU A 10 17.12 10.44 4.57
N ALA A 11 18.12 9.73 5.11
CA ALA A 11 18.15 8.26 5.12
C ALA A 11 17.07 7.63 6.03
N VAL A 12 16.66 8.31 7.11
CA VAL A 12 15.53 7.88 7.93
C VAL A 12 14.22 8.06 7.16
N LYS A 13 14.04 9.20 6.49
CA LYS A 13 12.85 9.46 5.68
C LYS A 13 12.70 8.49 4.51
N ASP A 14 13.79 8.19 3.81
CA ASP A 14 13.80 7.22 2.71
C ASP A 14 13.36 5.82 3.20
N ARG A 15 13.92 5.35 4.32
CA ARG A 15 13.51 4.08 4.93
C ARG A 15 12.05 4.07 5.38
N LEU A 16 11.54 5.17 5.93
CA LEU A 16 10.13 5.29 6.32
C LEU A 16 9.20 5.33 5.11
N TRP A 17 9.65 5.95 4.02
CA TRP A 17 8.93 5.96 2.75
C TRP A 17 8.84 4.54 2.17
N ASP A 18 9.96 3.83 2.08
CA ASP A 18 9.99 2.44 1.61
C ASP A 18 9.14 1.51 2.49
N ALA A 19 9.17 1.69 3.81
CA ALA A 19 8.31 0.93 4.73
C ALA A 19 6.82 1.20 4.49
N THR A 20 6.47 2.45 4.20
CA THR A 20 5.11 2.87 3.86
C THR A 20 4.65 2.27 2.53
N GLU A 21 5.52 2.28 1.51
CA GLU A 21 5.24 1.65 0.21
C GLU A 21 5.00 0.14 0.36
N ARG A 22 5.85 -0.56 1.12
CA ARG A 22 5.70 -2.00 1.40
C ARG A 22 4.42 -2.32 2.15
N GLU A 23 4.03 -1.48 3.12
CA GLU A 23 2.80 -1.69 3.88
C GLU A 23 1.55 -1.46 3.00
N LEU A 24 1.57 -0.44 2.14
CA LEU A 24 0.51 -0.21 1.16
C LEU A 24 0.40 -1.35 0.15
N GLU A 25 1.53 -1.84 -0.36
CA GLU A 25 1.58 -2.99 -1.25
C GLU A 25 1.00 -4.23 -0.59
N HIS A 26 1.34 -4.48 0.68
CA HIS A 26 0.79 -5.60 1.43
C HIS A 26 -0.74 -5.56 1.49
N PHE A 27 -1.33 -4.41 1.85
CA PHE A 27 -2.79 -4.27 1.87
C PHE A 27 -3.43 -4.39 0.48
N ALA A 28 -2.76 -3.87 -0.56
CA ALA A 28 -3.21 -3.98 -1.94
C ALA A 28 -3.21 -5.44 -2.44
N ARG A 29 -2.18 -6.22 -2.11
CA ARG A 29 -2.09 -7.65 -2.41
C ARG A 29 -3.16 -8.45 -1.68
N LEU A 30 -3.35 -8.23 -0.38
CA LEU A 30 -4.44 -8.87 0.37
C LEU A 30 -5.83 -8.56 -0.23
N TYR A 31 -6.03 -7.31 -0.67
CA TYR A 31 -7.26 -6.93 -1.35
C TYR A 31 -7.44 -7.62 -2.71
N ALA A 32 -6.35 -7.77 -3.47
CA ALA A 32 -6.32 -8.45 -4.75
C ALA A 32 -6.59 -9.95 -4.61
N GLU A 33 -5.94 -10.61 -3.65
CA GLU A 33 -6.08 -12.04 -3.35
C GLU A 33 -7.48 -12.38 -2.83
N GLY A 34 -8.09 -11.49 -2.04
CA GLY A 34 -9.46 -11.64 -1.56
C GLY A 34 -10.53 -11.46 -2.65
N HIS A 35 -10.15 -11.13 -3.89
CA HIS A 35 -11.10 -10.93 -4.97
C HIS A 35 -11.69 -12.26 -5.45
N VAL A 36 -13.01 -12.29 -5.59
CA VAL A 36 -13.74 -13.43 -6.14
C VAL A 36 -14.59 -12.93 -7.31
N ALA A 37 -14.41 -13.54 -8.48
CA ALA A 37 -15.16 -13.19 -9.69
C ALA A 37 -16.67 -13.30 -9.45
N GLY A 38 -17.44 -12.35 -9.99
CA GLY A 38 -18.89 -12.27 -9.80
C GLY A 38 -19.34 -11.63 -8.48
N PHE A 39 -18.43 -11.28 -7.57
CA PHE A 39 -18.77 -10.58 -6.33
C PHE A 39 -18.16 -9.18 -6.31
N ARG A 40 -18.99 -8.19 -5.95
CA ARG A 40 -18.54 -6.80 -5.84
C ARG A 40 -17.47 -6.63 -4.76
N TYR A 41 -17.71 -7.18 -3.56
CA TYR A 41 -16.73 -7.24 -2.46
C TYR A 41 -16.96 -8.48 -1.60
N ARG A 42 -15.88 -9.19 -1.27
CA ARG A 42 -15.88 -10.27 -0.26
C ARG A 42 -15.33 -9.80 1.08
N ASP A 43 -15.55 -10.59 2.12
CA ASP A 43 -15.12 -10.24 3.48
C ASP A 43 -13.61 -10.07 3.57
N ALA A 44 -12.83 -10.91 2.88
CA ALA A 44 -11.37 -10.73 2.75
C ALA A 44 -10.97 -9.33 2.20
N GLN A 45 -11.70 -8.80 1.22
CA GLN A 45 -11.46 -7.45 0.69
C GLN A 45 -11.87 -6.35 1.68
N LYS A 46 -12.94 -6.58 2.45
CA LYS A 46 -13.37 -5.67 3.52
C LYS A 46 -12.35 -5.67 4.67
N ASP A 47 -11.77 -6.82 4.98
CA ASP A 47 -10.76 -6.99 6.03
C ASP A 47 -9.47 -6.29 5.65
N ALA A 48 -8.98 -6.47 4.41
CA ALA A 48 -7.82 -5.75 3.90
C ALA A 48 -7.99 -4.22 4.00
N THR A 49 -9.12 -3.68 3.51
CA THR A 49 -9.37 -2.23 3.61
C THR A 49 -9.59 -1.74 5.04
N SER A 50 -10.10 -2.58 5.94
CA SER A 50 -10.30 -2.21 7.35
C SER A 50 -8.99 -2.27 8.14
N ALA A 51 -8.11 -3.22 7.85
CA ALA A 51 -6.76 -3.28 8.39
C ALA A 51 -5.94 -2.07 7.98
N ALA A 52 -5.98 -1.70 6.70
CA ALA A 52 -5.32 -0.50 6.20
C ALA A 52 -5.86 0.78 6.84
N LYS A 53 -7.18 0.89 7.02
CA LYS A 53 -7.79 2.03 7.73
C LYS A 53 -7.28 2.14 9.17
N ARG A 54 -7.08 1.03 9.89
CA ARG A 54 -6.51 1.04 11.25
C ARG A 54 -5.07 1.55 11.28
N ARG A 55 -4.34 1.45 10.16
CA ARG A 55 -3.00 2.02 9.98
C ARG A 55 -3.00 3.47 9.48
N GLY A 56 -4.17 4.04 9.22
CA GLY A 56 -4.32 5.43 8.74
C GLY A 56 -4.45 5.55 7.22
N TYR A 57 -4.41 4.45 6.47
CA TYR A 57 -4.53 4.50 5.01
C TYR A 57 -5.99 4.62 4.55
N PRO A 58 -6.30 5.45 3.53
CA PRO A 58 -7.64 5.53 2.97
C PRO A 58 -8.08 4.20 2.34
N LYS A 59 -9.33 3.79 2.62
CA LYS A 59 -9.91 2.57 2.01
C LYS A 59 -9.96 2.64 0.48
N GLY A 60 -10.19 3.83 -0.08
CA GLY A 60 -10.21 4.06 -1.53
C GLY A 60 -8.88 3.72 -2.18
N LEU A 61 -7.79 4.25 -1.62
CA LEU A 61 -6.43 3.99 -2.07
C LEU A 61 -6.14 2.48 -2.17
N VAL A 62 -6.44 1.71 -1.13
CA VAL A 62 -6.20 0.25 -1.12
C VAL A 62 -7.02 -0.49 -2.20
N ARG A 63 -8.24 -0.02 -2.51
CA ARG A 63 -9.06 -0.63 -3.58
C ARG A 63 -8.45 -0.39 -4.95
N ASP A 64 -8.03 0.85 -5.21
CA ASP A 64 -7.44 1.24 -6.49
C ASP A 64 -6.11 0.51 -6.71
N LEU A 65 -5.26 0.52 -5.67
CA LEU A 65 -4.00 -0.21 -5.64
C LEU A 65 -4.20 -1.72 -5.82
N GLY A 66 -5.15 -2.33 -5.11
CA GLY A 66 -5.46 -3.75 -5.29
C GLY A 66 -6.05 -4.09 -6.67
N ALA A 67 -6.74 -3.15 -7.33
CA ALA A 67 -7.15 -3.32 -8.72
C ALA A 67 -5.96 -3.30 -9.68
N VAL A 68 -4.99 -2.41 -9.46
CA VAL A 68 -3.70 -2.36 -10.21
C VAL A 68 -2.93 -3.67 -10.02
N VAL A 69 -2.81 -4.18 -8.79
CA VAL A 69 -2.17 -5.48 -8.50
C VAL A 69 -2.83 -6.62 -9.27
N ARG A 70 -4.17 -6.72 -9.28
CA ARG A 70 -4.88 -7.78 -10.03
C ARG A 70 -4.64 -7.75 -11.53
N LYS A 71 -4.40 -6.56 -12.10
CA LYS A 71 -4.09 -6.40 -13.51
C LYS A 71 -2.62 -6.71 -13.84
N GLY A 72 -1.78 -6.98 -12.83
CA GLY A 72 -0.33 -7.13 -13.01
C GLY A 72 0.39 -5.82 -13.31
N GLU A 73 -0.26 -4.68 -13.07
CA GLU A 73 0.25 -3.34 -13.38
C GLU A 73 1.02 -2.72 -12.21
N TRP A 74 1.21 -3.46 -11.11
CA TRP A 74 1.92 -2.97 -9.94
C TRP A 74 3.43 -2.89 -10.19
N GLY A 75 3.90 -1.69 -10.56
CA GLY A 75 5.31 -1.37 -10.79
C GLY A 75 6.12 -1.08 -9.51
N GLY A 76 5.83 -1.75 -8.40
CA GLY A 76 6.59 -1.61 -7.13
C GLY A 76 7.97 -2.27 -7.15
N GLY A 77 8.41 -2.82 -8.28
CA GLY A 77 9.77 -3.25 -8.51
C GLY A 77 10.58 -2.11 -9.10
N ARG A 78 11.29 -1.34 -8.26
CA ARG A 78 12.54 -0.73 -8.74
C ARG A 78 13.41 -1.88 -9.27
N LEU A 79 13.85 -1.71 -10.51
CA LEU A 79 14.88 -2.48 -11.20
C LEU A 79 15.90 -3.06 -10.21
N GLY A 80 15.95 -4.38 -10.14
CA GLY A 80 17.09 -5.15 -9.63
C GLY A 80 17.67 -5.94 -10.79
#